data_AF-A0A1Q5MLN2-F1
#
_entry.id   AF-A0A1Q5MLN2-F1
#
_cell.length_a   1.000
_cell.length_b   1.000
_cell.length_c   1.000
_cell.angle_alpha   90.00
_cell.angle_beta   90.00
_cell.angle_gamma   90.00
#
_symmetry.space_group_name_H-M   'P 1'
#
loop_
_entity.id
_entity.type
_entity.pdbx_description
1 polymer ?
#
loop_
_entity_poly.entity_id
_entity_poly.type
_entity_poly.pdbx_seq_one_letter_code
_entity_poly.pdbx_strand_id
1 'polypeptide(L)'
;MTDVSRLPGAAHHSWQWQSRAACRDLGSGRFFHPAGERGEDREERDAAAKRVCAACPVRAACLEHALRTRETFGVWGGLTEEERRALLAPAESALASRP
;
A
#
# COMPACT_ATOMS: atom_id res chain seq x y z
N MET A 1 -6.73 -38.99 -4.39
CA MET A 1 -6.08 -37.89 -5.14
C MET A 1 -7.01 -36.70 -5.11
N THR A 2 -6.65 -35.63 -4.40
CA THR A 2 -7.47 -34.42 -4.28
C THR A 2 -7.54 -33.72 -5.64
N ASP A 3 -8.74 -33.56 -6.17
CA ASP A 3 -9.01 -32.92 -7.46
C ASP A 3 -8.81 -31.40 -7.35
N VAL A 4 -7.62 -30.94 -7.75
CA VAL A 4 -7.16 -29.54 -7.73
C VAL A 4 -7.98 -28.64 -8.67
N SER A 5 -8.76 -29.23 -9.57
CA SER A 5 -9.57 -28.57 -10.61
C SER A 5 -10.66 -27.64 -10.08
N ARG A 6 -11.08 -27.80 -8.82
CA ARG A 6 -12.12 -26.97 -8.18
C ARG A 6 -11.58 -25.88 -7.25
N LEU A 7 -10.27 -25.77 -7.10
CA LEU A 7 -9.73 -24.67 -6.33
C LEU A 7 -9.96 -23.38 -7.12
N PRO A 8 -10.50 -22.31 -6.51
CA PRO A 8 -10.51 -21.01 -7.15
C PRO A 8 -9.08 -20.71 -7.54
N GLY A 9 -8.84 -20.52 -8.85
CA GLY A 9 -7.50 -20.28 -9.39
C GLY A 9 -6.83 -19.25 -8.50
N ALA A 10 -5.68 -19.63 -7.91
CA ALA A 10 -4.95 -18.80 -6.95
C ALA A 10 -5.02 -17.36 -7.43
N ALA A 11 -5.37 -16.41 -6.57
CA ALA A 11 -5.65 -15.00 -6.87
C ALA A 11 -4.42 -14.27 -7.48
N HIS A 12 -3.95 -14.76 -8.61
CA HIS A 12 -2.69 -14.49 -9.28
C HIS A 12 -2.75 -13.17 -10.04
N HIS A 13 -3.94 -12.58 -10.17
CA HIS A 13 -4.09 -11.24 -10.73
C HIS A 13 -3.51 -10.15 -9.81
N SER A 14 -3.35 -10.40 -8.51
CA SER A 14 -2.88 -9.40 -7.54
C SER A 14 -1.36 -9.34 -7.37
N TRP A 15 -0.61 -10.35 -7.83
CA TRP A 15 0.82 -10.50 -7.52
C TRP A 15 1.76 -10.03 -8.64
N GLN A 16 1.26 -9.90 -9.88
CA GLN A 16 2.10 -9.56 -11.04
C GLN A 16 2.68 -8.14 -11.00
N TRP A 17 1.98 -7.19 -10.39
CA TRP A 17 2.52 -5.84 -10.24
C TRP A 17 3.54 -5.78 -9.10
N GLN A 18 3.37 -6.58 -8.04
CA GLN A 18 4.30 -6.60 -6.90
C GLN A 18 5.70 -7.10 -7.29
N SER A 19 5.80 -7.99 -8.28
CA SER A 19 7.11 -8.45 -8.79
C SER A 19 7.90 -7.37 -9.50
N ARG A 20 7.22 -6.32 -10.00
CA ARG A 20 7.84 -5.17 -10.68
C ARG A 20 8.04 -3.96 -9.75
N ALA A 21 7.80 -4.13 -8.45
CA ALA A 21 7.93 -3.04 -7.50
C ALA A 21 9.41 -2.72 -7.21
N ALA A 22 9.81 -1.47 -7.38
CA ALA A 22 11.16 -1.01 -7.06
C ALA A 22 11.50 -1.14 -5.57
N CYS A 23 10.50 -1.15 -4.70
CA CYS A 23 10.66 -1.36 -3.26
C CYS A 23 10.83 -2.84 -2.87
N ARG A 24 10.67 -3.80 -3.78
CA ARG A 24 10.70 -5.24 -3.48
C ARG A 24 12.01 -5.69 -2.84
N ASP A 25 13.13 -5.17 -3.33
CA ASP A 25 14.48 -5.54 -2.85
C ASP A 25 14.98 -4.63 -1.73
N LEU A 26 14.19 -3.61 -1.36
CA LEU A 26 14.48 -2.69 -0.29
C LEU A 26 13.71 -3.14 0.95
N GLY A 27 14.44 -3.66 1.96
CA GLY A 27 13.85 -4.29 3.13
C GLY A 27 12.63 -3.56 3.71
N SER A 28 11.61 -4.32 4.11
CA SER A 28 10.29 -3.82 4.54
C SER A 28 10.35 -2.80 5.68
N GLY A 29 11.36 -2.87 6.54
CA GLY A 29 11.59 -1.91 7.63
C GLY A 29 11.81 -0.46 7.16
N ARG A 30 12.01 -0.21 5.86
CA ARG A 30 12.08 1.15 5.30
C ARG A 30 10.71 1.74 4.95
N PHE A 31 9.70 0.90 4.77
CA PHE A 31 8.34 1.30 4.37
C PHE A 31 7.33 1.15 5.50
N PHE A 32 7.60 0.28 6.47
CA PHE A 32 6.75 0.01 7.62
C PHE A 32 7.51 0.36 8.90
N HIS A 33 6.92 1.23 9.72
CA HIS A 33 7.45 1.57 11.04
C HIS A 33 6.84 0.69 12.13
N PRO A 34 7.57 0.43 13.24
CA PRO A 34 6.95 -0.08 14.44
C PRO A 34 5.95 0.94 15.01
N ALA A 35 4.88 0.43 15.62
CA ALA A 35 3.89 1.28 16.27
C ALA A 35 4.56 2.10 17.39
N GLY A 36 4.50 3.43 17.31
CA GLY A 36 5.03 4.35 18.32
C GLY A 36 6.23 5.20 17.91
N GLU A 37 6.79 5.01 16.71
CA GLU A 37 7.77 5.95 16.13
C GLU A 37 7.10 7.31 15.85
N ARG A 38 7.68 8.40 16.35
CA ARG A 38 7.16 9.78 16.20
C ARG A 38 8.31 10.75 16.00
N GLY A 39 7.99 11.93 15.48
CA GLY A 39 8.96 13.00 15.28
C GLY A 39 9.77 12.85 13.99
N GLU A 40 10.94 13.48 13.97
CA GLU A 40 11.78 13.66 12.78
C GLU A 40 12.20 12.32 12.13
N ASP A 41 12.47 11.28 12.92
CA ASP A 41 12.82 9.94 12.41
C ASP A 41 11.72 9.34 11.52
N ARG A 42 10.46 9.53 11.89
CA ARG A 42 9.32 9.05 11.09
C ARG A 42 9.23 9.82 9.78
N GLU A 43 9.36 11.13 9.84
CA GLU A 43 9.28 12.01 8.66
C GLU A 43 10.42 11.72 7.67
N GLU A 44 11.64 11.53 8.16
CA GLU A 44 12.78 11.21 7.32
C GLU A 44 12.62 9.86 6.62
N ARG A 45 12.15 8.84 7.36
CA ARG A 45 11.87 7.53 6.77
C ARG A 45 10.74 7.58 5.74
N ASP A 46 9.66 8.27 6.04
CA ASP A 46 8.55 8.46 5.10
C ASP A 46 9.02 9.17 3.82
N ALA A 47 9.84 10.23 3.96
CA ALA A 47 10.45 10.90 2.82
C ALA A 47 11.38 9.96 2.02
N ALA A 48 12.17 9.13 2.70
CA ALA A 48 13.03 8.13 2.06
C ALA A 48 12.22 7.08 1.29
N ALA A 49 11.12 6.59 1.87
CA ALA A 49 10.21 5.65 1.21
C ALA A 49 9.51 6.29 0.00
N LYS A 50 9.02 7.54 0.13
CA LYS A 50 8.40 8.30 -0.96
C LYS A 50 9.35 8.47 -2.15
N ARG A 51 10.64 8.72 -1.91
CA ARG A 51 11.65 8.82 -2.99
C ARG A 51 11.76 7.52 -3.80
N VAL A 52 11.72 6.36 -3.15
CA VAL A 52 11.70 5.07 -3.85
C VAL A 52 10.40 4.91 -4.65
N CYS A 53 9.25 5.21 -4.02
CA CYS A 53 7.96 5.09 -4.68
C CYS A 53 7.83 6.01 -5.90
N ALA A 54 8.51 7.16 -5.94
CA ALA A 54 8.49 8.08 -7.06
C ALA A 54 9.08 7.48 -8.36
N ALA A 55 10.08 6.61 -8.24
CA ALA A 55 10.69 5.90 -9.38
C ALA A 55 10.04 4.54 -9.67
N CYS A 56 9.04 4.12 -8.89
CA CYS A 56 8.46 2.79 -8.98
C CYS A 56 7.44 2.69 -10.13
N PRO A 57 7.61 1.76 -11.08
CA PRO A 57 6.72 1.64 -12.25
C PRO A 57 5.31 1.17 -11.91
N VAL A 58 5.12 0.57 -10.72
CA VAL A 58 3.84 0.04 -10.26
C VAL A 58 3.19 0.89 -9.17
N ARG A 59 3.61 2.16 -9.04
CA ARG A 59 3.10 3.11 -8.04
C ARG A 59 1.57 3.18 -8.03
N ALA A 60 0.94 3.26 -9.20
CA ALA A 60 -0.52 3.36 -9.32
C ALA A 60 -1.24 2.08 -8.83
N ALA A 61 -0.78 0.90 -9.28
CA ALA A 61 -1.34 -0.38 -8.84
C ALA A 61 -1.13 -0.63 -7.33
N CYS A 62 0.02 -0.22 -6.80
CA CYS A 62 0.33 -0.27 -5.38
C CYS A 62 -0.61 0.60 -4.55
N LEU A 63 -0.88 1.83 -5.00
CA LEU A 63 -1.82 2.73 -4.35
C LEU A 63 -3.24 2.19 -4.38
N GLU A 64 -3.70 1.74 -5.54
CA GLU A 64 -5.05 1.18 -5.70
C GLU A 64 -5.26 -0.03 -4.78
N HIS A 65 -4.26 -0.91 -4.69
CA HIS A 65 -4.29 -2.02 -3.76
C HIS A 65 -4.43 -1.55 -2.31
N ALA A 66 -3.59 -0.62 -1.87
CA ALA A 66 -3.61 -0.10 -0.50
C ALA A 66 -4.93 0.59 -0.14
N LEU A 67 -5.54 1.30 -1.09
CA LEU A 67 -6.87 1.91 -0.90
C LEU A 67 -7.97 0.85 -0.81
N ARG A 68 -7.91 -0.18 -1.66
CA ARG A 68 -8.91 -1.26 -1.69
C ARG A 68 -8.86 -2.14 -0.43
N THR A 69 -7.67 -2.47 0.05
CA THR A 69 -7.50 -3.28 1.27
C THR A 69 -7.53 -2.44 2.54
N ARG A 70 -7.57 -1.11 2.41
CA ARG A 70 -7.49 -0.15 3.52
C ARG A 70 -6.26 -0.38 4.41
N GLU A 71 -5.08 -0.51 3.78
CA GLU A 71 -3.82 -0.69 4.51
C GLU A 71 -3.59 0.44 5.52
N THR A 72 -3.49 0.07 6.78
CA THR A 72 -3.43 0.99 7.92
C THR A 72 -2.03 1.43 8.26
N PHE A 73 -0.98 0.85 7.67
CA PHE A 73 0.40 1.17 8.05
C PHE A 73 1.32 1.35 6.84
N GLY A 74 2.38 2.11 7.05
CA GLY A 74 3.48 2.28 6.10
C GLY A 74 3.18 3.14 4.87
N VAL A 75 4.17 3.23 3.98
CA VAL A 75 4.12 4.02 2.74
C VAL A 75 3.76 3.13 1.56
N TRP A 76 2.66 3.45 0.89
CA TRP A 76 2.14 2.71 -0.26
C TRP A 76 1.91 3.65 -1.44
N GLY A 77 2.41 3.29 -2.62
CA GLY A 77 2.24 4.13 -3.81
C GLY A 77 2.76 5.56 -3.68
N GLY A 78 3.67 5.82 -2.74
CA GLY A 78 4.20 7.14 -2.42
C GLY A 78 3.31 7.98 -1.49
N LEU A 79 2.36 7.37 -0.80
CA LEU A 79 1.50 8.01 0.19
C LEU A 79 1.67 7.34 1.55
N THR A 80 1.77 8.14 2.62
CA THR A 80 1.74 7.66 4.01
C THR A 80 0.35 7.20 4.39
N GLU A 81 0.22 6.53 5.54
CA GLU A 81 -1.06 6.21 6.15
C GLU A 81 -1.97 7.44 6.27
N GLU A 82 -1.45 8.55 6.78
CA GLU A 82 -2.22 9.78 7.01
C GLU A 82 -2.71 10.39 5.71
N GLU A 83 -1.86 10.43 4.68
CA GLU A 83 -2.25 10.91 3.35
C GLU A 83 -3.31 10.00 2.71
N ARG A 84 -3.20 8.67 2.88
CA ARG A 84 -4.24 7.74 2.40
C ARG A 84 -5.54 7.90 3.16
N ARG A 85 -5.50 8.10 4.48
CA ARG A 85 -6.70 8.36 5.30
C ARG A 85 -7.38 9.66 4.88
N ALA A 86 -6.61 10.70 4.57
CA ALA A 86 -7.14 11.96 4.05
C ALA A 86 -7.84 11.80 2.69
N LEU A 87 -7.42 10.85 1.84
CA LEU A 87 -8.10 10.53 0.57
C LEU A 87 -9.40 9.73 0.79
N LEU A 88 -9.43 8.85 1.80
CA LEU A 88 -10.60 8.04 2.14
C LEU A 88 -11.66 8.85 2.89
N ALA A 89 -11.28 9.80 3.75
CA ALA A 89 -12.20 10.60 4.56
C ALA A 89 -13.32 11.29 3.74
N PRO A 90 -13.06 12.03 2.64
CA PRO A 90 -14.12 12.61 1.81
C PRO A 90 -14.92 11.55 1.05
N ALA A 91 -14.30 10.45 0.63
CA ALA A 91 -14.99 9.36 -0.06
C ALA A 91 -15.96 8.61 0.88
N GLU A 92 -15.55 8.38 2.13
CA GLU A 92 -16.39 7.76 3.17
C GLU A 92 -17.53 8.69 3.59
N SER A 93 -17.27 9.99 3.71
CA SER A 93 -18.33 10.97 3.99
C SER A 93 -19.36 11.06 2.85
N ALA A 94 -18.92 10.92 1.60
CA ALA A 94 -19.80 10.88 0.43
C ALA A 94 -20.61 9.55 0.35
N LEU A 95 -20.02 8.41 0.74
CA LEU A 95 -20.74 7.14 0.84
C LEU A 95 -21.74 7.12 1.99
N ALA A 96 -21.40 7.69 3.14
CA ALA A 96 -22.28 7.80 4.30
C ALA A 96 -23.48 8.77 4.08
N SER A 97 -23.38 9.65 3.08
CA SER A 97 -24.42 10.62 2.71
C SER A 97 -25.32 10.15 1.56
N ARG A 98 -25.15 8.91 1.06
CA ARG A 98 -26.05 8.33 0.05
C ARG A 98 -27.30 7.79 0.76
N PRO A 99 -28.51 8.26 0.40
CA PRO A 99 -29.75 7.81 1.02
C PRO A 99 -30.07 6.35 0.71
#